data_AF-A0A9C7VZ26-F1
#
_entry.id   AF-A0A9C7VZ26-F1
#
_cell.length_a   1.000
_cell.length_b   1.000
_cell.length_c   1.000
_cell.angle_alpha   90.00
_cell.angle_beta   90.00
_cell.angle_gamma   90.00
#
_symmetry.space_group_name_H-M   'P 1'
#
loop_
_entity.id
_entity.type
_entity.pdbx_description
1 polymer ?
#
loop_
_entity_poly.entity_id
_entity_poly.type
_entity_poly.pdbx_seq_one_letter_code
_entity_poly.pdbx_strand_id
1 'polypeptide(L)'
;MENKGWFPAVVTGKFLDPTQGERAVSALKDLGLGPREYDVFHRRAEEKVSEKRPGWLARLRAALGRGRPEEKREVTPPATTILVRVDDGRCRQIEDLFHRLGAQEVRVYPSVSMEEIATR
;
A
#
# COMPACT_ATOMS: atom_id res chain seq x y z
N MET A 1 -33.24 2.41 4.47
CA MET A 1 -32.00 2.69 3.73
C MET A 1 -30.92 2.94 4.77
N GLU A 2 -30.15 1.90 5.13
CA GLU A 2 -28.99 2.10 6.00
C GLU A 2 -27.92 2.83 5.19
N ASN A 3 -27.49 3.99 5.67
CA ASN A 3 -26.46 4.82 5.04
C ASN A 3 -25.08 4.14 5.28
N LYS A 4 -24.82 3.04 4.56
CA LYS A 4 -23.61 2.23 4.73
C LYS A 4 -22.49 2.79 3.87
N GLY A 5 -21.58 3.54 4.48
CA GLY A 5 -20.23 3.74 3.92
C GLY A 5 -19.82 5.17 3.57
N TRP A 6 -20.57 6.19 4.01
CA TRP A 6 -20.07 7.57 3.92
C TRP A 6 -19.25 7.90 5.17
N PHE A 7 -17.98 8.22 4.96
CA PHE A 7 -17.07 8.67 6.02
C PHE A 7 -16.75 10.16 5.84
N PRO A 8 -16.65 10.93 6.93
CA PRO A 8 -16.30 12.35 6.86
C PRO A 8 -14.94 12.56 6.18
N ALA A 9 -13.97 11.69 6.50
CA ALA A 9 -12.70 11.62 5.82
C ALA A 9 -12.04 10.25 5.96
N VAL A 10 -11.15 9.94 5.02
CA VAL A 10 -10.30 8.74 5.07
C VAL A 10 -8.84 9.12 4.89
N VAL A 11 -7.99 8.66 5.80
CA VAL A 11 -6.54 8.81 5.74
C VAL A 11 -5.92 7.46 5.36
N THR A 12 -5.14 7.43 4.30
CA THR A 12 -4.42 6.24 3.87
C THR A 12 -2.94 6.40 4.15
N GLY A 13 -2.29 5.34 4.62
CA GLY A 13 -0.86 5.30 4.89
C GLY A 13 -0.25 4.02 4.34
N LYS A 14 0.77 4.16 3.48
CA LYS A 14 1.50 3.04 2.88
C LYS A 14 2.86 2.88 3.52
N PHE A 15 3.11 1.71 4.07
CA PHE A 15 4.34 1.31 4.75
C PHE A 15 5.05 0.24 3.95
N LEU A 16 6.31 0.46 3.58
CA LEU A 16 7.14 -0.56 2.93
C LEU A 16 7.75 -1.55 3.93
N ASP A 17 7.87 -1.15 5.20
CA ASP A 17 8.32 -2.02 6.28
C ASP A 17 7.09 -2.59 7.01
N PRO A 18 6.90 -3.92 7.04
CA PRO A 18 5.82 -4.56 7.77
C PRO A 18 5.79 -4.18 9.26
N THR A 19 6.95 -3.97 9.88
CA THR A 19 7.04 -3.62 11.31
C THR A 19 6.52 -2.21 11.59
N GLN A 20 6.66 -1.28 10.63
CA GLN A 20 6.06 0.05 10.72
C GLN A 20 4.54 -0.03 10.62
N GLY A 21 4.03 -0.90 9.73
CA GLY A 21 2.59 -1.17 9.62
C GLY A 21 2.00 -1.70 10.93
N GLU A 22 2.66 -2.66 11.58
CA GLU A 22 2.24 -3.18 12.89
C GLU A 22 2.23 -2.11 13.98
N ARG A 23 3.28 -1.27 14.03
CA ARG A 23 3.34 -0.13 14.96
C ARG A 23 2.23 0.89 14.70
N ALA A 24 1.90 1.14 13.44
CA ALA A 24 0.79 2.01 13.07
C ALA A 24 -0.55 1.43 13.54
N VAL A 25 -0.80 0.13 13.34
CA VAL A 25 -2.01 -0.52 13.86
C VAL A 25 -2.07 -0.46 15.38
N SER A 26 -0.95 -0.66 16.09
CA SER A 26 -0.91 -0.53 17.55
C SER A 26 -1.23 0.89 18.00
N ALA A 27 -0.62 1.90 17.37
CA ALA A 27 -0.87 3.30 17.71
C ALA A 27 -2.31 3.73 17.43
N LEU A 28 -2.95 3.19 16.39
CA LEU A 28 -4.38 3.42 16.13
C LEU A 28 -5.26 2.84 17.25
N LYS A 29 -4.93 1.66 17.77
CA LYS A 29 -5.62 1.07 18.93
C LYS A 29 -5.44 1.92 20.19
N ASP A 30 -4.24 2.44 20.43
CA ASP A 30 -3.94 3.31 21.57
C ASP A 30 -4.70 4.65 21.49
N LEU A 31 -5.01 5.12 20.27
CA LEU A 31 -5.88 6.27 20.01
C LEU A 31 -7.40 5.96 20.14
N GLY A 32 -7.74 4.74 20.56
CA GLY A 32 -9.11 4.29 20.75
C GLY A 32 -9.85 3.96 19.46
N LEU A 33 -9.16 3.87 18.31
CA LEU A 33 -9.80 3.50 17.04
C LEU A 33 -10.11 2.00 17.04
N GLY A 34 -11.38 1.69 16.88
CA GLY A 34 -11.88 0.33 16.80
C GLY A 34 -11.62 -0.32 15.44
N PRO A 35 -11.81 -1.64 15.32
CA PRO A 35 -11.65 -2.38 14.06
C PRO A 35 -12.67 -1.98 12.97
N ARG A 36 -13.66 -1.14 13.29
CA ARG A 36 -14.59 -0.55 12.33
C ARG A 36 -14.12 0.80 11.80
N GLU A 37 -13.03 1.35 12.32
CA GLU A 37 -12.53 2.67 11.94
C GLU A 37 -11.27 2.56 11.09
N TYR A 38 -10.69 1.38 10.90
CA TYR A 38 -9.57 1.20 9.98
C TYR A 38 -9.60 -0.17 9.32
N ASP A 39 -8.99 -0.25 8.14
CA ASP A 39 -8.78 -1.48 7.38
C ASP A 39 -7.28 -1.60 7.06
N VAL A 40 -6.76 -2.83 7.14
CA VAL A 40 -5.34 -3.10 6.89
C VAL A 40 -5.22 -4.04 5.70
N PHE A 41 -4.48 -3.60 4.70
CA PHE A 41 -4.23 -4.35 3.47
C PHE A 41 -2.75 -4.70 3.40
N HIS A 42 -2.45 -5.99 3.42
CA HIS A 42 -1.09 -6.49 3.22
C HIS A 42 -0.91 -6.91 1.76
N ARG A 43 -0.15 -6.13 1.00
CA ARG A 43 0.30 -6.57 -0.32
C ARG A 43 1.49 -7.50 -0.12
N ARG A 44 1.29 -8.80 -0.39
CA ARG A 44 2.39 -9.77 -0.44
C ARG A 44 3.39 -9.34 -1.51
N ALA A 45 4.67 -9.60 -1.27
CA ALA A 45 5.70 -9.38 -2.28
C ALA A 45 5.34 -10.22 -3.52
N GLU A 46 4.94 -9.55 -4.59
CA GLU A 46 4.70 -10.19 -5.88
C GLU A 46 6.04 -10.23 -6.62
N GLU A 47 6.60 -11.42 -6.79
CA GLU A 47 7.70 -11.64 -7.73
C GLU A 47 7.11 -11.57 -9.15
N LYS A 48 7.10 -10.37 -9.73
CA LYS A 48 6.80 -10.23 -11.16
C LYS A 48 8.01 -10.73 -11.94
N VAL A 49 8.04 -12.02 -12.25
CA VAL A 49 8.91 -12.55 -13.30
C VAL A 49 8.43 -11.93 -14.61
N SER A 50 9.14 -10.90 -15.07
CA SER A 50 8.89 -10.27 -16.36
C SER A 50 9.30 -11.24 -17.46
N GLU A 51 8.41 -12.18 -17.79
CA GLU A 51 8.54 -13.05 -18.95
C GLU A 51 8.24 -12.22 -20.22
N LYS A 52 9.20 -11.37 -20.60
CA LYS A 52 9.17 -10.72 -21.91
C LYS A 52 10.49 -10.93 -22.63
N ARG A 53 10.54 -12.03 -23.40
CA ARG A 53 10.91 -12.02 -24.84
C ARG A 53 10.75 -13.41 -25.47
N PRO A 54 10.24 -13.51 -26.70
CA PRO A 54 10.02 -14.79 -27.37
C PRO A 54 11.35 -15.54 -27.52
N GLY A 55 11.36 -16.81 -27.11
CA GLY A 55 12.56 -17.64 -26.91
C GLY A 55 13.48 -17.86 -28.11
N TRP A 56 13.17 -17.34 -29.30
CA TRP A 56 14.01 -17.45 -30.48
C TRP A 56 15.21 -16.47 -30.46
N LEU A 57 15.02 -15.24 -29.96
CA LEU A 57 16.09 -14.24 -29.83
C LEU A 57 17.07 -14.57 -28.70
N ALA A 58 16.59 -15.20 -27.62
CA ALA A 58 17.43 -15.68 -26.53
C ALA A 58 18.33 -16.85 -26.99
N ARG A 59 17.81 -17.75 -27.83
CA ARG A 59 18.58 -18.86 -28.44
C ARG A 59 19.63 -18.34 -29.43
N LEU A 60 19.28 -17.36 -30.27
CA LEU A 60 20.23 -16.71 -31.18
C LEU A 60 21.35 -15.96 -30.45
N ARG A 61 21.05 -15.33 -29.31
CA ARG A 61 22.04 -14.59 -28.52
C ARG A 61 22.97 -15.52 -27.73
N ALA A 62 22.46 -16.65 -27.22
CA ALA A 62 23.26 -17.69 -26.59
C ALA A 62 24.27 -18.34 -27.57
N ALA A 63 23.89 -18.50 -28.84
CA ALA A 63 24.78 -19.01 -29.88
C ALA A 63 25.93 -18.04 -30.26
N LEU A 64 25.80 -16.74 -29.95
CA LEU A 64 26.76 -15.69 -30.29
C LEU A 64 27.71 -15.30 -29.13
N GLY A 65 27.71 -16.05 -28.01
CA GLY A 65 28.70 -15.91 -26.93
C GLY A 65 28.66 -14.59 -26.14
N ARG A 66 27.69 -13.69 -26.40
CA ARG A 66 27.54 -12.44 -25.65
C ARG A 66 26.57 -12.64 -24.50
N GLY A 67 27.14 -12.73 -23.29
CA GLY A 67 26.58 -12.40 -21.97
C GLY A 67 25.09 -12.68 -21.76
N ARG A 68 24.77 -13.58 -20.82
CA ARG A 68 23.42 -13.74 -20.28
C ARG A 68 22.85 -12.33 -19.97
N PRO A 69 21.64 -11.99 -20.45
CA PRO A 69 20.99 -10.78 -19.99
C PRO A 69 20.79 -10.94 -18.47
N GLU A 70 21.36 -10.03 -17.68
CA GLU A 70 21.01 -9.91 -16.28
C GLU A 70 19.50 -9.69 -16.20
N GLU A 71 18.80 -10.72 -15.76
CA GLU A 71 17.39 -10.67 -15.41
C GLU A 71 17.27 -9.65 -14.28
N LYS A 72 16.84 -8.42 -14.61
CA LYS A 72 16.49 -7.43 -13.60
C LYS A 72 15.24 -7.94 -12.89
N ARG A 73 15.45 -8.66 -11.79
CA ARG A 73 14.40 -9.06 -10.86
C ARG A 73 13.88 -7.79 -10.16
N GLU A 74 12.82 -7.20 -10.70
CA GLU A 74 12.06 -6.17 -9.99
C GLU A 74 11.22 -6.87 -8.90
N VAL A 75 11.84 -7.11 -7.74
CA VAL A 75 11.13 -7.54 -6.55
C VAL A 75 10.36 -6.33 -6.03
N THR A 76 9.03 -6.34 -6.16
CA THR A 76 8.22 -5.32 -5.47
C THR A 76 8.23 -5.68 -3.98
N PRO A 77 8.77 -4.81 -3.09
CA PRO A 77 8.82 -5.13 -1.67
C PRO A 77 7.39 -5.27 -1.11
N PRO A 78 7.19 -6.12 -0.09
CA PRO A 78 5.91 -6.21 0.58
C PRO A 78 5.52 -4.83 1.13
N ALA A 79 4.25 -4.45 0.99
CA ALA A 79 3.78 -3.17 1.47
C ALA A 79 2.49 -3.36 2.27
N THR A 80 2.39 -2.67 3.40
CA THR A 80 1.18 -2.60 4.21
C THR A 80 0.52 -1.26 3.98
N THR A 81 -0.70 -1.26 3.48
CA THR A 81 -1.53 -0.05 3.34
C THR A 81 -2.60 -0.08 4.40
N ILE A 82 -2.67 0.97 5.21
CA ILE A 82 -3.69 1.15 6.24
C ILE A 82 -4.62 2.27 5.79
N LEU A 83 -5.92 2.02 5.84
CA LEU A 83 -6.95 3.02 5.64
C LEU A 83 -7.63 3.30 6.96
N VAL A 84 -7.71 4.56 7.36
CA VAL A 84 -8.35 4.99 8.62
C VAL A 84 -9.47 5.94 8.29
N ARG A 85 -10.66 5.60 8.75
CA ARG A 85 -11.90 6.36 8.68
C ARG A 85 -11.98 7.22 9.93
N VAL A 86 -12.03 8.53 9.75
CA VAL A 86 -12.05 9.49 10.85
C VAL A 86 -12.99 10.66 10.56
N ASP A 87 -13.41 11.34 11.62
CA ASP A 87 -14.01 12.67 11.52
C ASP A 87 -12.98 13.70 11.06
N ASP A 88 -13.44 14.77 10.39
CA ASP A 88 -12.58 15.82 9.82
C ASP A 88 -11.59 16.42 10.84
N GLY A 89 -11.99 16.50 12.12
CA GLY A 89 -11.17 17.01 13.21
C GLY A 89 -9.96 16.14 13.58
N ARG A 90 -9.91 14.87 13.14
CA ARG A 90 -8.83 13.92 13.46
C ARG A 90 -7.91 13.58 12.28
N CYS A 91 -8.21 14.05 11.06
CA CYS A 91 -7.41 13.78 9.86
C CYS A 91 -5.93 14.11 10.06
N ARG A 92 -5.66 15.34 10.53
CA ARG A 92 -4.31 15.83 10.75
C ARG A 92 -3.56 15.02 11.80
N GLN A 93 -4.26 14.55 12.84
CA GLN A 93 -3.67 13.71 13.88
C GLN A 93 -3.19 12.36 13.31
N ILE A 94 -3.98 11.74 12.44
CA ILE A 94 -3.64 10.45 11.81
C ILE A 94 -2.57 10.62 10.74
N GLU A 95 -2.65 11.68 9.94
CA GLU A 95 -1.62 12.04 8.95
C GLU A 95 -0.25 12.24 9.63
N ASP A 96 -0.19 13.07 10.68
CA ASP A 96 1.03 13.31 11.46
C ASP A 96 1.54 12.03 12.15
N LEU A 97 0.64 11.14 12.58
CA LEU A 97 1.02 9.83 13.11
C LEU A 97 1.70 8.98 12.04
N PHE A 98 1.11 8.86 10.86
CA PHE A 98 1.62 8.03 9.78
C PHE A 98 2.98 8.52 9.27
N HIS A 99 3.16 9.84 9.12
CA HIS A 99 4.46 10.40 8.77
C HIS A 99 5.53 10.10 9.82
N ARG A 100 5.22 10.26 11.12
CA ARG A 100 6.16 9.95 12.22
C ARG A 100 6.54 8.47 12.26
N LEU A 101 5.63 7.58 11.88
CA LEU A 101 5.87 6.14 11.83
C LEU A 101 6.58 5.67 10.56
N GLY A 102 6.91 6.58 9.64
CA GLY A 102 7.68 6.27 8.44
C GLY A 102 6.83 5.82 7.25
N ALA A 103 5.55 6.19 7.19
CA ALA A 103 4.74 5.96 5.99
C ALA A 103 5.42 6.62 4.78
N GLN A 104 5.63 5.83 3.72
CA GLN A 104 6.23 6.31 2.49
C GLN A 104 5.28 7.24 1.73
N GLU A 105 3.98 6.96 1.82
CA GLU A 105 2.93 7.71 1.17
C GLU A 105 1.76 7.84 2.14
N VAL A 106 1.31 9.07 2.35
CA VAL A 106 0.12 9.39 3.14
C VAL A 106 -0.79 10.21 2.26
N ARG A 107 -2.08 9.84 2.19
CA ARG A 107 -3.10 10.60 1.45
C ARG A 107 -4.32 10.80 2.32
N VAL A 108 -4.92 11.98 2.22
CA VAL A 108 -6.17 12.32 2.90
C VAL A 108 -7.24 12.54 1.84
N TYR A 109 -8.35 11.82 2.00
CA TYR A 109 -9.51 11.90 1.13
C TYR A 109 -10.69 12.45 1.94
N PRO A 110 -11.01 13.76 1.82
CA PRO A 110 -12.15 14.34 2.51
C PRO A 110 -13.46 13.91 1.83
N SER A 111 -14.47 13.62 2.65
CA SER A 111 -15.88 13.36 2.27
C SER A 111 -16.05 12.32 1.17
N VAL A 112 -15.37 11.18 1.29
CA VAL A 112 -15.27 10.16 0.24
C VAL A 112 -15.96 8.85 0.67
N SER A 113 -16.52 8.12 -0.31
CA SER A 113 -17.00 6.74 -0.11
C SER A 113 -15.88 5.71 -0.28
N MET A 114 -16.03 4.52 0.29
CA MET A 114 -15.03 3.44 0.13
C MET A 114 -14.86 2.99 -1.34
N GLU A 115 -15.92 3.04 -2.15
CA GLU A 115 -15.87 2.71 -3.59
C GLU A 115 -15.00 3.69 -4.39
N GLU A 116 -15.04 4.98 -4.03
CA GLU A 116 -14.21 6.00 -4.66
C GLU A 116 -12.72 5.85 -4.34
N ILE A 117 -12.38 5.37 -3.13
CA ILE A 117 -10.98 5.14 -2.74
C ILE A 117 -10.41 3.91 -3.45
N ALA A 118 -11.19 2.85 -3.62
CA ALA A 118 -10.72 1.64 -4.31
C ALA A 118 -10.41 1.89 -5.81
N THR A 119 -10.97 2.95 -6.39
CA THR A 119 -10.85 3.27 -7.83
C THR A 119 -9.75 4.30 -8.14
N ARG A 120 -9.19 5.00 -7.14
CA ARG A 120 -8.21 6.10 -7.29
C ARG A 120 -6.82 5.76 -6.76
#